data_AF-A0A1G7GM23-F1
#
_entry.id   AF-A0A1G7GM23-F1
#
_cell.length_a   1.000
_cell.length_b   1.000
_cell.length_c   1.000
_cell.angle_alpha   90.00
_cell.angle_beta   90.00
_cell.angle_gamma   90.00
#
_symmetry.space_group_name_H-M   'P 1'
#
loop_
_entity.id
_entity.type
_entity.pdbx_description
1 polymer ?
#
loop_
_entity_poly.entity_id
_entity_poly.type
_entity_poly.pdbx_seq_one_letter_code
_entity_poly.pdbx_strand_id
1 'polypeptide(L)'
;MKTGLLNILKGTFLISGDAPKNWLFIIFTSFLATVMIGSSHSADKKVHQIAALNEEVKELRSEFVDVRSDMQQLKLESTVMHIVEGNGLYPSEVPPKQIKVKSQINSKPQINSKPQINSKPQIKE
;
A
#
# COMPACT_ATOMS: atom_id res chain seq x y z
N MET A 1 0.77 -66.75 -5.60
CA MET A 1 0.87 -65.26 -5.68
C MET A 1 1.81 -64.76 -6.77
N LYS A 2 2.93 -65.43 -7.10
CA LYS A 2 3.89 -64.96 -8.11
C LYS A 2 3.39 -65.00 -9.57
N THR A 3 2.43 -65.86 -9.89
CA THR A 3 1.89 -66.05 -11.25
C THR A 3 1.05 -64.88 -11.76
N GLY A 4 0.31 -64.18 -10.90
CA GLY A 4 -0.54 -63.05 -11.31
C GLY A 4 0.27 -61.87 -11.86
N LEU A 5 1.34 -61.47 -11.16
CA LEU A 5 2.25 -60.41 -11.60
C LEU A 5 3.00 -60.78 -12.89
N LEU A 6 3.43 -62.05 -13.00
CA LEU A 6 4.11 -62.54 -14.21
C LEU A 6 3.17 -62.56 -15.43
N ASN A 7 1.88 -62.83 -15.24
CA ASN A 7 0.89 -62.81 -16.31
C ASN A 7 0.55 -61.39 -16.80
N ILE A 8 0.59 -60.40 -15.91
CA ILE A 8 0.46 -58.98 -16.26
C ILE A 8 1.68 -58.51 -17.06
N LEU A 9 2.89 -58.86 -16.61
CA LEU A 9 4.14 -58.55 -17.31
C LEU A 9 4.29 -59.27 -18.66
N LYS A 10 3.76 -60.50 -18.77
CA LYS A 10 3.75 -61.28 -20.02
C LYS A 10 2.65 -60.85 -21.00
N GLY A 11 1.87 -59.82 -20.67
CA GLY A 11 0.85 -59.29 -21.58
C GLY A 11 -0.36 -60.21 -21.77
N THR A 12 -0.59 -61.19 -20.89
CA THR A 12 -1.81 -62.03 -21.01
C THR A 12 -3.07 -61.19 -20.85
N PHE A 13 -3.00 -60.07 -20.12
CA PHE A 13 -4.08 -59.09 -19.98
C PHE A 13 -4.46 -58.45 -21.34
N LEU A 14 -3.53 -58.35 -22.28
CA LEU A 14 -3.78 -57.75 -23.60
C LEU A 14 -4.50 -58.70 -24.58
N ILE A 15 -4.32 -60.02 -24.42
CA ILE A 15 -4.77 -61.05 -25.39
C ILE A 15 -5.90 -61.96 -24.85
N SER A 16 -6.15 -61.98 -23.53
CA SER A 16 -7.24 -62.78 -22.94
C SER A 16 -8.62 -62.30 -23.43
N GLY A 17 -9.70 -63.06 -23.19
CA GLY A 17 -11.05 -62.76 -23.69
C GLY A 17 -11.62 -61.35 -23.39
N ASP A 18 -10.99 -60.59 -22.50
CA ASP A 18 -11.28 -59.18 -22.19
C ASP A 18 -10.40 -58.15 -22.94
N ALA A 19 -9.65 -58.56 -23.97
CA ALA A 19 -8.76 -57.75 -24.80
C ALA A 19 -9.27 -56.34 -25.17
N PRO A 20 -10.54 -56.13 -25.62
CA PRO A 20 -11.00 -54.79 -25.96
C PRO A 20 -11.03 -53.81 -24.77
N LYS A 21 -11.36 -54.29 -23.56
CA LYS A 21 -11.41 -53.45 -22.35
C LYS A 21 -10.01 -53.03 -21.91
N ASN A 22 -9.03 -53.90 -22.11
CA ASN A 22 -7.65 -53.71 -21.68
C ASN A 22 -6.88 -52.78 -22.63
N TRP A 23 -7.21 -52.80 -23.92
CA TRP A 23 -6.69 -51.84 -24.90
C TRP A 23 -7.17 -50.41 -24.61
N LEU A 24 -8.46 -50.25 -24.27
CA LEU A 24 -9.02 -48.96 -23.85
C LEU A 24 -8.33 -48.42 -22.57
N PHE A 25 -8.01 -49.31 -21.62
CA PHE A 25 -7.29 -48.94 -20.41
C PHE A 25 -5.88 -48.38 -20.70
N ILE A 26 -5.14 -48.98 -21.64
CA ILE A 26 -3.80 -48.50 -22.01
C ILE A 26 -3.88 -47.12 -22.69
N ILE A 27 -4.84 -46.92 -23.59
CA ILE A 27 -5.07 -45.61 -24.22
C ILE A 27 -5.42 -44.57 -23.15
N PHE A 28 -6.27 -44.94 -22.18
CA PHE A 28 -6.61 -44.07 -21.06
C PHE A 28 -5.38 -43.69 -20.22
N THR A 29 -4.52 -44.64 -19.86
CA THR A 29 -3.29 -44.38 -19.10
C THR A 29 -2.29 -43.53 -19.91
N SER A 30 -2.13 -43.80 -21.20
CA SER A 30 -1.27 -43.00 -22.09
C SER A 30 -1.79 -41.57 -22.26
N PHE A 31 -3.11 -41.41 -22.39
CA PHE A 31 -3.75 -40.10 -22.44
C PHE A 31 -3.54 -39.34 -21.13
N LEU A 32 -3.74 -40.00 -19.99
CA LEU A 32 -3.54 -39.40 -18.67
C LEU A 32 -2.07 -38.95 -18.46
N ALA A 33 -1.11 -39.76 -18.91
CA ALA A 33 0.30 -39.39 -18.90
C ALA A 33 0.58 -38.16 -19.77
N THR A 34 -0.03 -38.08 -20.96
CA THR A 34 0.08 -36.92 -21.86
C THR A 34 -0.51 -35.65 -21.23
N VAL A 35 -1.69 -35.76 -20.62
CA VAL A 35 -2.34 -34.65 -19.90
C VAL A 35 -1.47 -34.17 -18.73
N MET A 36 -0.83 -35.09 -18.00
CA MET A 36 0.04 -34.73 -16.89
C MET A 36 1.25 -33.92 -17.36
N ILE A 37 1.91 -34.35 -18.45
CA ILE A 37 3.04 -33.63 -19.05
C ILE A 37 2.62 -32.21 -19.49
N GLY A 38 1.46 -32.08 -20.17
CA GLY A 38 0.96 -30.79 -20.63
C GLY A 38 0.54 -29.84 -19.49
N SER A 39 -0.03 -30.39 -18.42
CA SER A 39 -0.39 -29.64 -17.22
C SER A 39 0.83 -29.08 -16.50
N SER A 40 1.88 -29.89 -16.33
CA SER A 40 3.12 -29.48 -15.69
C SER A 40 3.77 -28.28 -16.39
N HIS A 41 3.92 -28.33 -17.71
CA HIS A 41 4.55 -27.23 -18.45
C HIS A 41 3.75 -25.92 -18.41
N SER A 42 2.43 -26.02 -18.29
CA SER A 42 1.55 -24.85 -18.12
C SER A 42 1.68 -24.22 -16.73
N ALA A 43 2.00 -25.02 -15.71
CA ALA A 43 2.27 -24.53 -14.36
C ALA A 43 3.58 -23.72 -14.32
N ASP A 44 4.64 -24.21 -14.96
CA ASP A 44 5.93 -23.50 -15.03
C ASP A 44 5.80 -22.13 -15.69
N LYS A 45 5.10 -22.05 -16.84
CA LYS A 45 4.86 -20.78 -17.53
C LYS A 45 4.08 -19.78 -16.68
N LYS A 46 3.07 -20.25 -15.94
CA LYS A 46 2.29 -19.39 -15.02
C LYS A 46 3.15 -18.87 -13.88
N VAL A 47 4.03 -19.69 -13.31
CA VAL A 47 4.93 -19.27 -12.22
C VAL A 47 5.87 -18.15 -12.69
N HIS A 48 6.47 -18.29 -13.87
CA HIS A 48 7.31 -17.22 -14.43
C HIS A 48 6.52 -15.92 -14.68
N GLN A 49 5.29 -16.04 -15.19
CA GLN A 49 4.43 -14.88 -15.39
C GLN A 49 4.04 -14.21 -14.06
N ILE A 50 3.75 -15.00 -13.02
CA ILE A 50 3.45 -14.49 -11.68
C ILE A 50 4.66 -13.75 -11.11
N ALA A 51 5.88 -14.29 -11.29
CA ALA A 51 7.09 -13.64 -10.81
C ALA A 51 7.32 -12.28 -11.50
N ALA A 52 7.13 -12.21 -12.82
CA ALA A 52 7.24 -10.96 -13.57
C ALA A 52 6.19 -9.92 -13.11
N LEU A 53 4.94 -10.34 -12.96
CA LEU A 53 3.86 -9.46 -12.52
C LEU A 53 4.05 -8.97 -11.07
N ASN A 54 4.62 -9.81 -10.20
CA ASN A 54 4.91 -9.43 -8.82
C ASN A 54 6.02 -8.37 -8.74
N GLU A 55 7.03 -8.44 -9.62
CA GLU A 55 8.05 -7.40 -9.67
C GLU A 55 7.47 -6.06 -10.13
N GLU A 56 6.58 -6.06 -11.12
CA GLU A 56 5.86 -4.85 -11.57
C GLU A 56 5.00 -4.25 -10.43
N VAL A 57 4.27 -5.07 -9.69
CA VAL A 57 3.49 -4.61 -8.52
C VAL A 57 4.39 -4.02 -7.44
N LYS A 58 5.57 -4.62 -7.22
CA LYS A 58 6.54 -4.14 -6.24
C LYS A 58 7.17 -2.81 -6.66
N GLU A 59 7.48 -2.64 -7.94
CA GLU A 59 7.96 -1.38 -8.52
C GLU A 59 6.94 -0.26 -8.32
N LEU A 60 5.68 -0.46 -8.74
CA LEU A 60 4.59 0.50 -8.55
C LEU A 60 4.34 0.82 -7.07
N ARG A 61 4.44 -0.18 -6.19
CA ARG A 61 4.32 0.01 -4.74
C ARG A 61 5.44 0.90 -4.20
N SER A 62 6.67 0.75 -4.69
CA SER A 62 7.79 1.60 -4.30
C SER A 62 7.53 3.04 -4.72
N GLU A 63 7.17 3.25 -5.98
CA GLU A 63 6.86 4.58 -6.52
C GLU A 63 5.73 5.26 -5.73
N PHE A 64 4.65 4.54 -5.43
CA PHE A 64 3.55 5.07 -4.63
C PHE A 64 4.00 5.49 -3.22
N VAL A 65 4.88 4.72 -2.58
CA VAL A 65 5.39 5.04 -1.23
C VAL A 65 6.28 6.28 -1.28
N ASP A 66 7.14 6.39 -2.29
CA ASP A 66 8.03 7.54 -2.49
C ASP A 66 7.22 8.82 -2.71
N VAL A 67 6.27 8.80 -3.66
CA VAL A 67 5.39 9.95 -3.95
C VAL A 67 4.56 10.35 -2.72
N ARG A 68 4.08 9.37 -1.95
CA ARG A 68 3.35 9.64 -0.70
C ARG A 68 4.23 10.33 0.35
N SER A 69 5.49 9.90 0.48
CA SER A 69 6.47 10.51 1.38
C SER A 69 6.72 11.96 1.01
N ASP A 70 6.92 12.24 -0.27
CA ASP A 70 7.16 13.59 -0.79
C ASP A 70 5.96 14.50 -0.51
N MET A 71 4.75 14.02 -0.77
CA MET A 71 3.52 14.76 -0.47
C MET A 71 3.37 15.05 1.03
N GLN A 72 3.79 14.13 1.89
CA GLN A 72 3.78 14.35 3.33
C GLN A 72 4.80 15.41 3.76
N GLN A 73 6.00 15.42 3.16
CA GLN A 73 7.01 16.44 3.43
C GLN A 73 6.55 17.83 2.96
N LEU A 74 5.87 17.92 1.82
CA LEU A 74 5.27 19.15 1.30
C LEU A 74 4.16 19.71 2.20
N LYS A 75 3.47 18.85 2.97
CA LYS A 75 2.44 19.26 3.93
C LYS A 75 2.97 19.85 5.23
N LEU A 76 4.28 19.76 5.50
CA LEU A 76 4.87 20.31 6.71
C LEU A 76 4.84 21.85 6.67
N GLU A 77 4.44 22.45 7.79
CA GLU A 77 4.41 23.92 7.95
C GLU A 77 5.79 24.54 7.69
N SER A 78 6.87 23.88 8.12
CA SER A 78 8.25 24.31 7.87
C SER A 78 8.58 24.35 6.37
N THR A 79 8.12 23.37 5.59
CA THR A 79 8.35 23.31 4.15
C THR A 79 7.56 24.42 3.45
N VAL A 80 6.30 24.62 3.84
CA VAL A 80 5.48 25.72 3.34
C VAL A 80 6.12 27.07 3.68
N MET A 81 6.59 27.25 4.91
CA MET A 81 7.28 28.46 5.37
C MET A 81 8.52 28.77 4.53
N HIS A 82 9.37 27.78 4.27
CA HIS A 82 10.55 27.95 3.43
C HIS A 82 10.21 28.32 1.97
N ILE A 83 9.14 27.76 1.40
CA ILE A 83 8.69 28.09 0.03
C ILE A 83 8.14 29.52 -0.04
N VAL A 84 7.40 29.97 0.97
CA VAL A 84 6.77 31.31 0.97
C VAL A 84 7.70 32.43 1.43
N GLU A 85 8.80 32.11 2.12
CA GLU A 85 9.84 33.06 2.54
C GLU A 85 10.45 33.81 1.35
N GLY A 86 10.73 33.12 0.24
CA GLY A 86 11.21 33.76 -0.99
C GLY A 86 10.22 34.74 -1.63
N ASN A 87 8.94 34.65 -1.27
CA ASN A 87 7.88 35.56 -1.70
C ASN A 87 7.63 36.69 -0.68
N GLY A 88 8.46 36.82 0.37
CA GLY A 88 8.36 37.85 1.40
C GLY A 88 7.22 37.63 2.42
N LEU A 89 6.68 36.41 2.49
CA LEU A 89 5.62 36.04 3.42
C LEU A 89 6.24 35.36 4.65
N TYR A 90 5.87 35.86 5.84
CA TYR A 90 6.37 35.35 7.13
C TYR A 90 5.21 35.05 8.08
N PRO A 91 5.34 34.03 8.94
CA PRO A 91 4.36 33.79 10.00
C PRO A 91 4.29 34.99 10.94
N SER A 92 3.09 35.32 11.39
CA SER A 92 2.88 36.42 12.32
C SER A 92 3.36 36.03 13.72
N GLU A 93 4.39 36.70 14.23
CA GLU A 93 4.85 36.54 15.62
C GLU A 93 3.80 37.04 16.63
N VAL A 94 2.89 37.91 16.19
CA VAL A 94 1.88 38.53 17.04
C VAL A 94 0.55 37.78 16.87
N PRO A 95 -0.09 37.34 17.97
CA PRO A 95 -1.36 36.63 17.88
C PRO A 95 -2.46 37.55 17.32
N PRO A 96 -3.39 37.00 16.50
CA PRO A 96 -4.47 37.79 15.91
C PRO A 96 -5.41 38.33 16.98
N LYS A 97 -5.74 39.62 16.90
CA LYS A 97 -6.70 40.25 17.82
C LYS A 97 -8.13 39.95 17.37
N GLN A 98 -8.92 39.32 18.23
CA GLN A 98 -10.36 39.19 18.02
C GLN A 98 -11.03 40.57 18.15
N ILE A 99 -11.54 41.11 17.04
CA ILE A 99 -12.37 42.31 17.05
C ILE A 99 -13.82 41.88 17.28
N LYS A 100 -14.27 41.92 18.54
CA LYS A 100 -15.69 41.80 18.86
C LYS A 100 -16.34 43.18 18.70
N VAL A 101 -17.15 43.35 17.67
CA VAL A 101 -17.92 44.58 17.44
C VAL A 101 -18.97 44.70 18.54
N LYS A 102 -18.73 45.56 19.54
CA LYS A 102 -19.81 46.04 20.41
C LYS A 102 -20.48 47.20 19.67
N SER A 103 -21.69 46.96 19.16
CA SER A 103 -22.57 48.05 18.72
C SER A 103 -22.89 48.91 19.95
N GLN A 104 -22.25 50.06 20.05
CA GLN A 104 -22.54 51.08 21.07
C GLN A 104 -23.48 52.10 20.43
N ILE A 105 -24.78 51.83 20.51
CA ILE A 105 -25.80 52.86 20.34
C ILE A 105 -25.97 53.52 21.71
N ASN A 106 -25.53 54.79 21.81
CA ASN A 106 -25.73 55.79 22.88
C ASN A 106 -24.92 55.52 24.18
N SER A 107 -24.09 56.41 24.75
CA SER A 107 -24.14 57.87 24.89
C SER A 107 -22.73 58.46 25.19
N LYS A 108 -22.50 59.70 24.75
CA LYS A 108 -21.24 60.51 24.86
C LYS A 108 -21.03 61.07 26.30
N PRO A 109 -19.94 61.80 26.57
CA PRO A 109 -18.62 61.37 27.08
C PRO A 109 -18.35 61.87 28.53
N GLN A 110 -17.36 61.31 29.24
CA GLN A 110 -16.64 62.08 30.26
C GLN A 110 -15.12 61.88 30.17
N ILE A 111 -14.48 62.99 29.82
CA ILE A 111 -13.06 63.30 29.90
C ILE A 111 -12.70 63.29 31.40
N ASN A 112 -11.50 62.80 31.79
CA ASN A 112 -10.55 63.55 32.63
C ASN A 112 -9.31 62.75 33.07
N SER A 113 -8.18 63.44 32.89
CA SER A 113 -6.93 63.46 33.66
C SER A 113 -5.94 62.27 33.66
N LYS A 114 -4.75 62.62 33.18
CA LYS A 114 -3.49 61.88 32.97
C LYS A 114 -2.72 61.66 34.32
N PRO A 115 -1.45 61.18 34.36
CA PRO A 115 -1.00 59.92 34.95
C PRO A 115 -0.04 60.07 36.16
N GLN A 116 0.16 59.05 37.00
CA GLN A 116 1.29 58.98 37.97
C GLN A 116 1.77 57.52 38.11
N ILE A 117 2.89 57.13 37.49
CA ILE A 117 4.28 57.08 38.02
C ILE A 117 4.43 56.06 39.16
N ASN A 118 4.91 54.86 38.83
CA ASN A 118 5.44 53.91 39.81
C ASN A 118 6.95 54.14 39.91
N SER A 119 7.43 54.58 41.07
CA SER A 119 8.84 54.59 41.42
C SER A 119 9.13 53.59 42.54
N LYS A 120 9.93 52.59 42.14
CA LYS A 120 10.94 51.86 42.91
C LYS A 120 10.54 50.65 43.78
N PRO A 121 11.52 49.73 43.97
CA PRO A 121 11.28 48.30 43.98
C PRO A 121 11.89 47.62 45.22
N GLN A 122 11.81 46.28 45.24
CA GLN A 122 12.64 45.32 45.98
C GLN A 122 12.66 45.47 47.50
N ILE A 123 12.48 44.38 48.26
CA ILE A 123 13.58 43.75 49.05
C ILE A 123 13.29 42.24 49.20
N LYS A 124 14.37 41.49 48.99
CA LYS A 124 14.70 40.09 49.25
C LYS A 124 14.13 39.50 50.56
N GLU A 125 13.68 38.25 50.51
CA GLU A 125 14.40 37.06 51.00
C GLU A 125 13.93 35.82 50.22
#